data_AF-A0A2N2LVX9-F1
#
_entry.id   AF-A0A2N2LVX9-F1
#
_cell.length_a   1.000
_cell.length_b   1.000
_cell.length_c   1.000
_cell.angle_alpha   90.00
_cell.angle_beta   90.00
_cell.angle_gamma   90.00
#
_symmetry.space_group_name_H-M   'P 1'
#
loop_
_entity.id
_entity.type
_entity.pdbx_description
1 polymer ?
#
loop_
_entity_poly.entity_id
_entity_poly.type
_entity_poly.pdbx_seq_one_letter_code
_entity_poly.pdbx_strand_id
1 'polypeptide(L)'
;QTADFYFAAQIQYEEQAAQKFLVPEVAEHLKAIAAMIPTVQNFSKEGIEAFLKNFIEEQKIKFKAIAQPLRVALTGKTVSPGIDEIMVTLGRERVLQRINDAVAYIDQQNQ
;
A
#
# COMPACT_ATOMS: atom_id res chain seq x y z
N GLN A 1 14.14 4.78 -14.29
CA GLN A 1 14.57 5.14 -12.91
C GLN A 1 13.50 4.60 -11.97
N THR A 2 13.87 3.60 -11.15
CA THR A 2 12.91 2.83 -10.33
C THR A 2 12.99 3.22 -8.85
N ALA A 3 13.90 4.10 -8.46
CA ALA A 3 14.16 4.45 -7.05
C ALA A 3 13.58 5.80 -6.61
N ASP A 4 13.11 6.64 -7.54
CA ASP A 4 12.72 8.03 -7.24
C ASP A 4 11.57 8.10 -6.22
N PHE A 5 10.69 7.09 -6.21
CA PHE A 5 9.60 7.02 -5.26
C PHE A 5 10.05 6.83 -3.82
N TYR A 6 11.27 6.36 -3.53
CA TYR A 6 11.74 6.21 -2.14
C TYR A 6 11.98 7.56 -1.47
N PHE A 7 12.40 8.56 -2.25
CA PHE A 7 12.79 9.88 -1.77
C PHE A 7 11.66 10.93 -1.88
N ALA A 8 10.64 10.67 -2.70
CA ALA A 8 9.53 11.58 -2.88
C ALA A 8 8.63 11.67 -1.64
N ALA A 9 8.36 12.89 -1.17
CA ALA A 9 7.39 13.12 -0.08
C ALA A 9 5.95 12.81 -0.51
N GLN A 10 5.65 13.11 -1.77
CA GLN A 10 4.38 12.79 -2.43
C GLN A 10 4.68 12.09 -3.75
N ILE A 11 3.94 11.04 -4.06
CA ILE A 11 4.10 10.26 -5.30
C ILE A 11 3.01 10.64 -6.30
N GLN A 12 3.33 10.55 -7.58
CA GLN A 12 2.35 10.61 -8.66
C GLN A 12 1.93 9.19 -9.03
N TYR A 13 0.63 8.96 -9.14
CA TYR A 13 0.11 7.68 -9.62
C TYR A 13 0.13 7.64 -11.15
N GLU A 14 0.69 6.58 -11.72
CA GLU A 14 0.54 6.30 -13.15
C GLU A 14 -0.96 6.08 -13.45
N GLU A 15 -1.50 6.81 -14.42
CA GLU A 15 -2.94 6.86 -14.67
C GLU A 15 -3.56 5.47 -14.88
N GLN A 16 -2.95 4.63 -15.71
CA GLN A 16 -3.42 3.26 -15.95
C GLN A 16 -3.32 2.36 -14.71
N ALA A 17 -2.33 2.59 -13.85
CA ALA A 17 -2.16 1.84 -12.61
C ALA A 17 -3.24 2.24 -11.60
N ALA A 18 -3.47 3.54 -11.46
CA ALA A 18 -4.47 4.11 -10.57
C ALA A 18 -5.88 3.63 -10.96
N GLN A 19 -6.29 3.82 -12.22
CA GLN A 19 -7.61 3.41 -12.72
C GLN A 19 -7.89 1.92 -12.51
N LYS A 20 -6.86 1.07 -12.53
CA LYS A 20 -7.01 -0.38 -12.42
C LYS A 20 -6.95 -0.90 -10.99
N PHE A 21 -6.20 -0.23 -10.10
CA PHE A 21 -5.84 -0.77 -8.80
C PHE A 21 -6.14 0.15 -7.61
N LEU A 22 -6.45 1.42 -7.84
CA LEU A 22 -6.94 2.37 -6.84
C LEU A 22 -8.41 2.68 -7.13
N VAL A 23 -9.26 1.68 -6.88
CA VAL A 23 -10.70 1.68 -7.15
C VAL A 23 -11.51 1.59 -5.84
N PRO A 24 -12.80 1.97 -5.80
CA PRO A 24 -13.60 1.98 -4.57
C PRO A 24 -13.53 0.68 -3.77
N GLU A 25 -13.53 -0.45 -4.46
CA GLU A 25 -13.57 -1.79 -3.85
C GLU A 25 -12.33 -2.11 -3.02
N VAL A 26 -11.19 -1.44 -3.27
CA VAL A 26 -9.95 -1.68 -2.52
C VAL A 26 -9.73 -0.65 -1.40
N ALA A 27 -10.52 0.43 -1.35
CA ALA A 27 -10.36 1.49 -0.36
C ALA A 27 -10.49 0.94 1.07
N GLU A 28 -11.46 0.07 1.31
CA GLU A 28 -11.68 -0.54 2.62
C GLU A 28 -10.52 -1.46 3.05
N HIS A 29 -9.89 -2.16 2.10
CA HIS A 29 -8.68 -2.94 2.40
C HIS A 29 -7.50 -2.04 2.77
N LEU A 30 -7.29 -0.95 2.02
CA LEU A 30 -6.23 0.02 2.29
C LEU A 30 -6.43 0.71 3.66
N LYS A 31 -7.65 1.16 3.97
CA LYS A 31 -8.01 1.72 5.29
C LYS A 31 -7.74 0.74 6.42
N ALA A 32 -8.13 -0.53 6.25
CA ALA A 32 -7.90 -1.56 7.27
C ALA A 32 -6.40 -1.83 7.48
N ILE A 33 -5.61 -1.90 6.41
CA ILE A 33 -4.15 -2.03 6.50
C ILE A 33 -3.56 -0.83 7.25
N ALA A 34 -3.96 0.40 6.90
CA ALA A 34 -3.51 1.62 7.57
C ALA A 34 -3.84 1.61 9.07
N ALA A 35 -5.03 1.14 9.45
CA ALA A 35 -5.45 1.06 10.85
C ALA A 35 -4.61 0.05 11.67
N MET A 36 -4.10 -1.00 11.04
CA MET A 36 -3.33 -2.05 11.73
C MET A 36 -1.82 -1.80 11.74
N ILE A 37 -1.27 -1.05 10.77
CA ILE A 37 0.17 -0.74 10.73
C ILE A 37 0.76 -0.20 12.06
N PRO A 38 0.08 0.68 12.83
CA PRO A 38 0.59 1.17 14.11
C PRO A 38 0.79 0.07 15.16
N THR A 39 0.09 -1.06 15.04
CA THR A 39 0.19 -2.19 15.99
C THR A 39 1.32 -3.17 15.63
N VAL A 40 1.92 -3.03 14.44
CA VAL A 40 3.02 -3.89 13.97
C VAL A 40 4.29 -3.57 14.76
N GLN A 41 4.61 -4.39 15.76
CA GLN A 41 5.78 -4.20 16.63
C GLN A 41 7.11 -4.39 15.88
N ASN A 42 7.20 -5.44 15.06
CA ASN A 42 8.37 -5.71 14.23
C ASN A 42 8.16 -5.18 12.81
N PHE A 43 8.81 -4.07 12.47
CA PHE A 43 8.77 -3.47 11.13
C PHE A 43 9.94 -3.93 10.24
N SER A 44 10.45 -5.15 10.46
CA SER A 44 11.38 -5.85 9.55
C SER A 44 10.63 -6.52 8.40
N LYS A 45 11.37 -7.03 7.42
CA LYS A 45 10.83 -7.78 6.29
C LYS A 45 9.92 -8.93 6.75
N GLU A 46 10.41 -9.76 7.66
CA GLU A 46 9.67 -10.91 8.21
C GLU A 46 8.42 -10.46 8.98
N GLY A 47 8.53 -9.34 9.70
CA GLY A 47 7.41 -8.76 10.43
C GLY A 47 6.31 -8.25 9.50
N ILE A 48 6.68 -7.59 8.40
CA ILE A 48 5.73 -7.13 7.37
C ILE A 48 5.12 -8.31 6.61
N GLU A 49 5.90 -9.32 6.25
CA GLU A 49 5.38 -10.54 5.62
C GLU A 49 4.34 -11.24 6.50
N ALA A 50 4.65 -11.40 7.80
CA ALA A 50 3.72 -11.98 8.76
C ALA A 50 2.46 -11.12 8.94
N PHE A 51 2.62 -9.80 9.04
CA PHE A 51 1.51 -8.85 9.10
C PHE A 51 0.56 -8.98 7.90
N LEU A 52 1.10 -8.94 6.68
CA LEU A 52 0.30 -9.04 5.46
C LEU A 52 -0.37 -10.41 5.32
N LYS A 53 0.30 -11.48 5.76
CA LYS A 53 -0.29 -12.83 5.79
C LYS A 53 -1.46 -12.92 6.78
N ASN A 54 -1.27 -12.44 7.99
CA ASN A 54 -2.33 -12.44 9.00
C ASN A 54 -3.52 -11.59 8.55
N PHE A 55 -3.26 -10.43 7.95
CA PHE A 55 -4.31 -9.55 7.42
C PHE A 55 -5.21 -10.27 6.41
N ILE A 56 -4.62 -10.98 5.43
CA ILE A 56 -5.43 -11.67 4.41
C ILE A 56 -6.18 -12.88 4.97
N GLU A 57 -5.64 -13.54 6.00
CA GLU A 57 -6.30 -14.62 6.71
C GLU A 57 -7.51 -14.10 7.52
N GLU A 58 -7.33 -13.02 8.29
CA GLU A 58 -8.38 -12.36 9.08
C GLU A 58 -9.51 -11.82 8.19
N GLN A 59 -9.15 -11.16 7.08
CA GLN A 59 -10.12 -10.61 6.13
C GLN A 59 -10.70 -11.67 5.18
N LYS A 60 -10.23 -12.92 5.24
CA LYS A 60 -10.64 -14.04 4.37
C LYS A 60 -10.51 -13.71 2.88
N ILE A 61 -9.45 -13.00 2.51
CA ILE A 61 -9.13 -12.63 1.12
C ILE A 61 -7.83 -13.30 0.66
N LYS A 62 -7.53 -13.21 -0.64
CA LYS A 62 -6.27 -13.69 -1.20
C LYS A 62 -5.27 -12.54 -1.29
N PHE A 63 -3.97 -12.82 -1.14
CA PHE A 63 -2.91 -11.82 -1.25
C PHE A 63 -3.00 -10.94 -2.51
N LYS A 64 -3.38 -11.54 -3.65
CA LYS A 64 -3.57 -10.80 -4.91
C LYS A 64 -4.60 -9.67 -4.84
N ALA A 65 -5.53 -9.71 -3.89
CA ALA A 65 -6.55 -8.66 -3.70
C ALA A 65 -5.95 -7.36 -3.15
N ILE A 66 -4.83 -7.45 -2.42
CA ILE A 66 -4.15 -6.28 -1.84
C ILE A 66 -2.80 -5.99 -2.47
N ALA A 67 -2.16 -6.97 -3.12
CA ALA A 67 -0.78 -6.83 -3.58
C ALA A 67 -0.58 -5.66 -4.57
N GLN A 68 -1.38 -5.59 -5.65
CA GLN A 68 -1.28 -4.50 -6.62
C GLN A 68 -1.79 -3.16 -6.06
N PRO A 69 -2.96 -3.11 -5.39
CA PRO A 69 -3.42 -1.86 -4.75
C PRO A 69 -2.39 -1.27 -3.79
N LEU A 70 -1.81 -2.08 -2.90
CA LEU A 70 -0.81 -1.64 -1.94
C LEU A 70 0.48 -1.19 -2.64
N ARG A 71 0.93 -1.92 -3.67
CA ARG A 71 2.09 -1.50 -4.47
C ARG A 71 1.88 -0.14 -5.13
N VAL A 72 0.73 0.07 -5.77
CA VAL A 72 0.41 1.34 -6.44
C VAL A 72 0.26 2.45 -5.39
N ALA A 73 -0.42 2.19 -4.28
CA ALA A 73 -0.55 3.12 -3.17
C ALA A 73 0.81 3.58 -2.62
N LEU A 74 1.80 2.68 -2.56
CA LEU A 74 3.12 2.99 -2.02
C LEU A 74 4.10 3.57 -3.03
N THR A 75 3.94 3.30 -4.33
CA THR A 75 5.00 3.61 -5.32
C THR A 75 4.52 4.44 -6.51
N GLY A 76 3.21 4.52 -6.74
CA GLY A 76 2.64 5.13 -7.93
C GLY A 76 2.56 4.19 -9.13
N LYS A 77 3.15 2.99 -9.04
CA LYS A 77 3.45 2.12 -10.19
C LYS A 77 3.04 0.68 -9.94
N THR A 78 2.97 -0.11 -11.02
CA THR A 78 2.64 -1.55 -10.95
C THR A 78 3.85 -2.47 -10.83
N VAL A 79 5.06 -1.95 -11.08
CA VAL A 79 6.33 -2.69 -11.03
C VAL A 79 7.22 -2.05 -9.98
N SER A 80 7.66 -2.87 -9.03
CA SER A 80 8.50 -2.45 -7.90
C SER A 80 9.24 -3.66 -7.33
N PRO A 81 10.16 -3.45 -6.37
CA PRO A 81 10.63 -4.52 -5.49
C PRO A 81 9.48 -5.16 -4.68
N GLY A 82 9.83 -6.08 -3.77
CA GLY A 82 8.88 -6.69 -2.84
C GLY A 82 8.10 -5.65 -2.03
N ILE A 83 6.83 -5.92 -1.73
CA ILE A 83 6.00 -4.98 -0.95
C ILE A 83 6.57 -4.81 0.46
N ASP A 84 7.03 -5.92 1.04
CA ASP A 84 7.82 -6.00 2.27
C ASP A 84 9.05 -5.08 2.21
N GLU A 85 9.86 -5.19 1.16
CA GLU A 85 11.06 -4.36 0.98
C GLU A 85 10.72 -2.87 0.87
N ILE A 86 9.67 -2.54 0.11
CA ILE A 86 9.19 -1.17 -0.02
C ILE A 86 8.76 -0.63 1.34
N MET A 87 7.93 -1.38 2.08
CA MET A 87 7.40 -0.95 3.37
C MET A 87 8.52 -0.72 4.39
N VAL A 88 9.47 -1.65 4.47
CA VAL A 88 10.64 -1.53 5.35
C VAL A 88 11.48 -0.30 4.98
N THR A 89 11.75 -0.10 3.70
CA THR A 89 12.58 1.01 3.21
C THR A 89 11.91 2.37 3.42
N LEU A 90 10.60 2.46 3.21
CA LEU A 90 9.85 3.69 3.44
C LEU A 90 9.69 4.00 4.93
N GLY A 91 9.63 2.97 5.77
CA GLY A 91 9.33 3.08 7.19
C GLY A 91 7.84 3.34 7.46
N ARG A 92 7.45 3.11 8.72
CA ARG A 92 6.04 3.08 9.15
C ARG A 92 5.26 4.35 8.80
N GLU A 93 5.80 5.52 9.13
CA GLU A 93 5.11 6.80 8.97
C GLU A 93 4.80 7.09 7.50
N ARG A 94 5.76 6.86 6.62
CA ARG A 94 5.60 7.11 5.18
C ARG A 94 4.68 6.07 4.53
N VAL A 95 4.72 4.82 4.96
CA VAL A 95 3.74 3.80 4.55
C VAL A 95 2.33 4.24 4.91
N LEU A 96 2.10 4.65 6.16
CA LEU A 96 0.78 5.15 6.62
C LEU A 96 0.31 6.35 5.79
N GLN A 97 1.18 7.35 5.63
CA GLN A 97 0.87 8.54 4.86
C GLN A 97 0.45 8.17 3.42
N ARG A 98 1.23 7.34 2.73
CA ARG A 98 0.95 6.97 1.33
C ARG A 98 -0.32 6.14 1.16
N ILE A 99 -0.64 5.28 2.11
CA ILE A 99 -1.91 4.54 2.10
C ILE A 99 -3.08 5.51 2.28
N ASN A 100 -2.97 6.47 3.20
CA ASN A 100 -4.00 7.49 3.40
C ASN A 100 -4.16 8.40 2.17
N ASP A 101 -3.06 8.80 1.53
CA ASP A 101 -3.07 9.57 0.28
C ASP A 101 -3.77 8.79 -0.84
N ALA A 102 -3.52 7.48 -0.94
CA ALA A 102 -4.17 6.62 -1.92
C ALA A 102 -5.68 6.46 -1.65
N VAL A 103 -6.09 6.36 -0.39
CA VAL A 103 -7.51 6.35 -0.01
C VAL A 103 -8.19 7.67 -0.38
N ALA A 104 -7.56 8.81 -0.05
CA ALA A 104 -8.07 10.13 -0.42
C ALA A 104 -8.17 10.30 -1.95
N TYR A 105 -7.19 9.78 -2.69
CA TYR A 105 -7.22 9.75 -4.15
C TYR A 105 -8.42 8.96 -4.69
N ILE A 106 -8.70 7.78 -4.12
CA ILE A 106 -9.88 6.98 -4.50
C ILE A 106 -11.17 7.76 -4.22
N ASP A 107 -11.30 8.35 -3.04
CA ASP A 107 -12.50 9.09 -2.64
C ASP A 107 -12.76 10.29 -3.57
N GLN A 108 -11.70 10.98 -4.03
CA GLN A 108 -11.80 12.11 -4.97
C GLN A 108 -12.24 11.69 -6.38
N GLN A 109 -11.96 10.46 -6.83
CA GLN A 109 -12.41 9.97 -8.14
C GLN A 109 -13.89 9.56 -8.16
N ASN A 110 -14.48 9.35 -6.98
CA ASN A 110 -15.86 8.88 -6.83
C ASN A 110 -16.87 9.99 -6.53
N GLN A 111 -16.40 11.24 -6.49
CA GLN A 111 -17.22 12.46 -6.37
C GLN A 111 -17.46 13.06 -7.76
#